data_AF-A0A183DTK8-F1
#
_entry.id   AF-A0A183DTK8-F1
#
_cell.length_a   1.000
_cell.length_b   1.000
_cell.length_c   1.000
_cell.angle_alpha   90.00
_cell.angle_beta   90.00
_cell.angle_gamma   90.00
#
_symmetry.space_group_name_H-M   'P 1'
#
loop_
_entity.id
_entity.type
_entity.pdbx_description
1 polymer ?
#
loop_
_entity_poly.entity_id
_entity_poly.type
_entity_poly.pdbx_seq_one_letter_code
_entity_poly.pdbx_strand_id
1 'polypeptide(L)'
;MPMSMSSAKIAIVPGELYVVSSGYREVDMATLSRCNHTIMSTGTYSWWTAYLANGSTIYYSNWPKPGTVLDEMVQKSDYFLDSWISML
;
A
#
# COMPACT_ATOMS: atom_id res chain seq x y z
N MET A 1 23.14 0.66 18.27
CA MET A 1 22.14 0.08 19.19
C MET A 1 20.98 -0.44 18.34
N PRO A 2 20.62 -1.73 18.39
CA PRO A 2 19.41 -2.18 17.72
C PRO A 2 18.22 -1.65 18.51
N MET A 3 17.39 -0.85 17.86
CA MET A 3 16.11 -0.40 18.41
C MET A 3 15.20 -1.63 18.39
N SER A 4 14.96 -2.23 19.56
CA SER A 4 13.97 -3.29 19.72
C SER A 4 12.60 -2.70 19.40
N MET A 5 12.14 -2.89 18.16
CA MET A 5 10.73 -2.71 17.83
C MET A 5 9.97 -3.83 18.53
N SER A 6 9.56 -3.58 19.77
CA SER A 6 8.45 -4.32 20.36
C SER A 6 7.30 -4.24 19.37
N SER A 7 6.95 -5.37 18.77
CA SER A 7 5.78 -5.48 17.90
C SER A 7 4.56 -5.24 18.77
N ALA A 8 4.16 -3.98 18.92
CA ALA A 8 2.87 -3.63 19.47
C ALA A 8 1.82 -4.24 18.53
N LYS A 9 1.38 -5.45 18.87
CA LYS A 9 0.21 -6.04 18.23
C LYS A 9 -0.97 -5.22 18.73
N ILE A 10 -1.40 -4.24 17.96
CA ILE A 10 -2.76 -3.73 18.09
C ILE A 10 -3.65 -4.97 17.96
N ALA A 11 -4.31 -5.33 19.05
CA ALA A 11 -5.29 -6.40 19.05
C ALA A 11 -6.51 -5.87 18.32
N ILE A 12 -6.55 -6.04 17.00
CA ILE A 12 -7.67 -5.60 16.17
C ILE A 12 -8.85 -6.49 16.51
N VAL A 13 -9.82 -5.95 17.27
CA VAL A 13 -11.10 -6.61 17.52
C VAL A 13 -12.01 -6.38 16.31
N PRO A 14 -12.67 -7.43 15.77
CA PRO A 14 -13.61 -7.25 14.67
C PRO A 14 -14.71 -6.26 15.03
N GLY A 15 -14.93 -5.26 14.16
CA GLY A 15 -15.98 -4.26 14.33
C GLY A 15 -15.57 -2.99 15.10
N GLU A 16 -14.33 -2.89 15.57
CA GLU A 16 -13.84 -1.67 16.20
C GLU A 16 -13.22 -0.67 15.21
N LEU A 17 -13.48 0.62 15.42
CA LEU A 17 -12.88 1.71 14.68
C LEU A 17 -11.66 2.24 15.42
N TYR A 18 -10.50 2.10 14.81
CA TYR A 18 -9.26 2.70 15.28
C TYR A 18 -8.92 3.91 14.42
N VAL A 19 -8.71 5.06 15.06
CA VAL A 19 -8.23 6.29 14.41
C VAL A 19 -6.78 6.50 14.78
N VAL A 20 -5.89 6.50 13.79
CA VAL A 20 -4.49 6.86 13.98
C VAL A 20 -4.42 8.38 14.09
N SER A 21 -4.00 8.90 15.23
CA SER A 21 -3.91 10.35 15.51
C SER A 21 -2.55 10.96 15.16
N SER A 22 -1.62 10.17 14.61
CA SER A 22 -0.31 10.63 14.17
C SER A 22 -0.42 11.50 12.93
N GLY A 23 0.36 12.59 12.85
CA GLY A 23 0.55 13.38 11.62
C GLY A 23 1.75 12.93 10.79
N TYR A 24 2.44 11.86 11.20
CA TYR A 24 3.67 11.36 10.61
C TYR A 24 3.41 10.27 9.58
N ARG A 25 3.91 10.47 8.37
CA ARG A 25 3.64 9.61 7.19
C ARG A 25 4.18 8.19 7.36
N GLU A 26 5.27 8.05 8.10
CA GLU A 26 5.92 6.79 8.43
C GLU A 26 5.07 5.96 9.41
N VAL A 27 4.31 6.62 10.30
CA VAL A 27 3.38 5.94 11.20
C VAL A 27 2.15 5.46 10.44
N ASP A 28 1.66 6.27 9.51
CA ASP A 28 0.56 5.87 8.61
C ASP A 28 0.98 4.67 7.76
N MET A 29 2.20 4.68 7.21
CA MET A 29 2.72 3.58 6.38
C MET A 29 2.87 2.31 7.21
N ALA A 30 3.45 2.41 8.41
CA ALA A 30 3.60 1.28 9.32
C ALA A 30 2.25 0.71 9.80
N THR A 31 1.22 1.55 9.89
CA THR A 31 -0.14 1.10 10.21
C THR A 31 -0.76 0.38 9.02
N LEU A 32 -0.72 0.98 7.84
CA LEU A 32 -1.30 0.41 6.62
C LEU A 32 -0.58 -0.88 6.19
N SER A 33 0.73 -1.00 6.43
CA SER A 33 1.50 -2.23 6.17
C SER A 33 1.11 -3.40 7.08
N ARG A 34 0.16 -3.22 8.00
CA ARG A 34 -0.37 -4.28 8.87
C ARG A 34 -1.72 -4.81 8.38
N CYS A 35 -2.29 -4.22 7.33
CA CYS A 35 -3.57 -4.65 6.76
C CYS A 35 -3.41 -5.94 5.93
N ASN A 36 -4.43 -6.81 5.98
CA ASN A 36 -4.49 -8.01 5.12
C ASN A 36 -4.94 -7.68 3.68
N HIS A 37 -5.65 -6.56 3.49
CA HIS A 37 -6.14 -6.10 2.20
C HIS A 37 -5.81 -4.62 2.03
N THR A 38 -5.34 -4.24 0.84
CA THR A 38 -4.95 -2.86 0.51
C THR A 38 -5.62 -2.44 -0.78
N ILE A 39 -6.42 -1.38 -0.73
CA ILE A 39 -6.89 -0.66 -1.93
C ILE A 39 -6.00 0.56 -2.05
N MET A 40 -5.28 0.69 -3.15
CA MET A 40 -4.28 1.74 -3.32
C MET A 40 -4.51 2.61 -4.55
N SER A 41 -4.06 3.86 -4.44
CA SER A 41 -3.74 4.68 -5.61
C SER A 41 -2.38 4.28 -6.18
N THR A 42 -2.11 4.64 -7.42
CA THR A 42 -0.86 4.27 -8.13
C THR A 42 0.33 5.17 -7.79
N GLY A 43 0.37 5.72 -6.58
CA GLY A 43 1.48 6.56 -6.10
C GLY A 43 2.55 5.76 -5.37
N THR A 44 3.79 6.27 -5.35
CA THR A 44 4.95 5.62 -4.72
C THR A 44 4.70 5.23 -3.26
N TYR A 45 4.03 6.11 -2.50
CA TYR A 45 3.72 5.84 -1.09
C TYR A 45 2.83 4.60 -0.94
N SER A 46 1.74 4.54 -1.69
CA SER A 46 0.78 3.44 -1.59
C SER A 46 1.32 2.15 -2.21
N TRP A 47 2.13 2.24 -3.27
CA TRP A 47 2.82 1.09 -3.86
C TRP A 47 3.71 0.38 -2.83
N TRP A 48 4.59 1.13 -2.13
CA TRP A 48 5.44 0.56 -1.09
C TRP A 48 4.65 0.06 0.12
N THR A 49 3.59 0.77 0.49
CA THR A 49 2.71 0.34 1.57
C THR A 49 2.05 -1.01 1.26
N ALA A 50 1.52 -1.19 0.04
CA ALA A 50 0.92 -2.43 -0.41
C ALA A 50 1.96 -3.57 -0.50
N TYR A 51 3.15 -3.28 -1.01
CA TYR A 51 4.26 -4.22 -1.03
C TYR A 51 4.62 -4.71 0.37
N LEU A 52 4.76 -3.80 1.33
CA LEU A 52 5.09 -4.12 2.73
C LEU A 52 3.94 -4.82 3.46
N ALA A 53 2.69 -4.52 3.12
CA ALA A 53 1.51 -5.17 3.68
C ALA A 53 1.48 -6.68 3.36
N ASN A 54 2.04 -7.09 2.22
CA ASN A 54 2.11 -8.48 1.77
C ASN A 54 0.74 -9.19 1.85
N GLY A 55 -0.32 -8.45 1.52
CA GLY A 55 -1.71 -8.89 1.54
C GLY A 55 -2.34 -8.87 0.14
N SER A 56 -3.66 -8.95 0.05
CA SER A 56 -4.35 -8.76 -1.24
C SER A 56 -4.36 -7.28 -1.60
N THR A 57 -3.83 -6.93 -2.76
CA THR A 57 -3.75 -5.54 -3.22
C THR A 57 -4.65 -5.33 -4.42
N ILE A 58 -5.41 -4.23 -4.41
CA ILE A 58 -6.22 -3.75 -5.52
C ILE A 58 -5.68 -2.40 -6.01
N TYR A 59 -5.49 -2.24 -7.31
CA TYR A 59 -4.99 -1.01 -7.92
C TYR A 59 -5.80 -0.58 -9.15
N TYR A 60 -5.72 0.71 -9.50
CA TYR A 60 -6.38 1.28 -10.67
C TYR A 60 -5.67 0.89 -11.98
N SER A 61 -6.38 0.23 -12.89
CA SER A 61 -5.79 -0.38 -14.09
C SER A 61 -5.47 0.63 -15.21
N ASN A 62 -6.14 1.78 -15.27
CA ASN A 62 -5.95 2.75 -16.35
C ASN A 62 -4.82 3.75 -16.06
N TRP A 63 -3.81 3.31 -15.31
CA TRP A 63 -2.57 4.04 -15.07
C TRP A 63 -1.38 3.39 -15.84
N PRO A 64 -0.42 4.18 -16.36
CA PRO A 64 -0.51 5.61 -16.57
C PRO A 64 -1.58 5.95 -17.61
N LYS A 65 -1.97 7.23 -17.66
CA LYS A 65 -2.90 7.72 -18.67
C LYS A 65 -2.27 7.54 -20.06
N PRO A 66 -2.99 6.96 -21.04
CA PRO A 66 -2.46 6.74 -22.39
C PRO A 66 -1.92 8.02 -23.04
N GLY A 67 -0.76 7.92 -23.70
CA GLY A 67 -0.13 9.04 -24.41
C GLY A 67 0.50 10.10 -23.51
N THR A 68 0.76 9.77 -22.24
CA THR A 68 1.60 10.59 -21.36
C THR A 68 3.04 10.11 -21.40
N VAL A 69 3.99 10.99 -21.07
CA VAL A 69 5.41 10.61 -20.97
C VAL A 69 5.61 9.40 -20.04
N LEU A 70 4.81 9.30 -18.98
CA LEU A 70 4.88 8.19 -18.04
C LEU A 70 4.42 6.86 -18.66
N ASP A 71 3.44 6.88 -19.56
CA ASP A 71 2.96 5.71 -20.31
C ASP A 71 4.04 5.19 -21.27
N GLU A 72 4.87 6.08 -21.83
CA GLU A 72 5.99 5.72 -22.69
C GLU A 72 7.20 5.18 -21.92
N MET A 73 7.37 5.58 -20.66
CA MET A 73 8.52 5.22 -19.82
C MET A 73 8.29 3.95 -18.98
N VAL A 74 7.04 3.58 -18.72
CA VAL A 74 6.71 2.52 -17.76
C VAL A 74 6.14 1.30 -18.46
N GLN A 75 6.78 0.15 -18.23
CA GLN A 75 6.19 -1.14 -18.56
C GLN A 75 5.25 -1.58 -17.45
N LYS A 76 3.93 -1.54 -17.72
CA LYS A 76 2.89 -1.83 -16.70
C LYS A 76 3.01 -3.22 -16.08
N SER A 77 3.40 -4.22 -16.87
CA SER A 77 3.61 -5.60 -16.40
C SER A 77 4.71 -5.73 -15.36
N ASP A 78 5.69 -4.82 -15.39
CA ASP A 78 6.88 -4.89 -14.56
C ASP A 78 6.72 -4.01 -13.31
N TYR A 79 5.75 -3.10 -13.34
CA TYR A 79 5.48 -2.16 -12.26
C TYR A 79 4.61 -2.77 -11.16
N PHE A 80 3.67 -3.65 -11.49
CA PHE A 80 2.78 -4.29 -10.52
C PHE A 80 3.17 -5.75 -10.32
N LEU A 81 2.95 -6.28 -9.11
CA LEU A 81 3.14 -7.71 -8.87
C LEU A 81 2.03 -8.53 -9.52
N ASP A 82 2.37 -9.70 -10.05
CA ASP A 82 1.42 -10.63 -10.66
C ASP A 82 0.29 -11.07 -9.72
N SER A 83 0.54 -11.03 -8.40
CA SER A 83 -0.46 -11.35 -7.38
C SER A 83 -1.47 -10.23 -7.11
N TRP A 84 -1.25 -9.03 -7.66
CA TRP A 84 -2.11 -7.88 -7.42
C TRP A 84 -3.29 -7.84 -8.41
N ILE A 85 -4.42 -7.37 -7.90
CA ILE A 85 -5.70 -7.38 -8.62
C ILE A 85 -5.92 -5.99 -9.23
N SER A 86 -6.15 -5.95 -10.53
CA SER A 86 -6.46 -4.71 -11.24
C SER A 86 -7.96 -4.40 -11.19
N MET A 87 -8.31 -3.12 -11.05
CA MET A 87 -9.68 -2.61 -11.02
C MET A 87 -9.85 -1.44 -12.01
N LEU A 88 -10.93 -1.49 -12.80
CA LEU A 88 -11.28 -0.50 -13.84
C LEU A 88 -11.86 0.81 -13.30
#